data_AF-A0A8H2JK55-F1
#
_entry.id   AF-A0A8H2JK55-F1
#
_cell.length_a   1.000
_cell.length_b   1.000
_cell.length_c   1.000
_cell.angle_alpha   90.00
_cell.angle_beta   90.00
_cell.angle_gamma   90.00
#
_symmetry.space_group_name_H-M   'P 1'
#
loop_
_entity.id
_entity.type
_entity.pdbx_description
1 polymer ?
#
loop_
_entity_poly.entity_id
_entity_poly.type
_entity_poly.pdbx_seq_one_letter_code
_entity_poly.pdbx_strand_id
1 'polypeptide(L)'
;MRIAELRNHPFLLLVLKDGESEGYFSPELVDKIKQQLIDMSLRIASDNLSIIYADQINKGCEIVLGITNLGLLALCDNDTDKAKTIIKTQGIVYCFRAGWAKYAQLKTISPSYFDSIAITTYALSVNDTADISARHANLIKEGYKSAKLLDVYKNIAATYCASSLLIDNDEDVLLFELQRYLNSALALLLIDSDKKVFTSSLYQAFNSYILSTKKELILEKIQSSIVTLTGQLSILTKSYLQEIDLLGFSEFKSIINQQVDVAIHIQEILELPITVLNELHDDFEGGYDFHADDEDDIAYLRPDEQ
;
A
#
# COMPACT_ATOMS: atom_id res chain seq x y z
N MET A 1 -7.77 -43.92 2.21
CA MET A 1 -6.65 -43.41 3.04
C MET A 1 -6.18 -42.13 2.35
N ARG A 2 -6.42 -40.96 2.99
CA ARG A 2 -6.27 -39.64 2.35
C ARG A 2 -4.79 -39.34 2.12
N ILE A 3 -4.42 -39.11 0.87
CA ILE A 3 -3.10 -38.63 0.41
C ILE A 3 -2.62 -37.37 1.18
N ALA A 4 -3.55 -36.65 1.83
CA ALA A 4 -3.28 -35.43 2.59
C ALA A 4 -2.55 -35.60 3.94
N GLU A 5 -2.53 -36.79 4.55
CA GLU A 5 -2.09 -36.90 5.95
C GLU A 5 -0.57 -37.12 6.15
N LEU A 6 0.23 -37.33 5.09
CA LEU A 6 1.62 -37.82 5.24
C LEU A 6 2.69 -37.31 4.25
N ARG A 7 2.51 -36.25 3.44
CA ARG A 7 3.53 -35.90 2.41
C ARG A 7 4.04 -34.47 2.41
N ASN A 8 5.37 -34.37 2.37
CA ASN A 8 6.18 -33.15 2.25
C ASN A 8 6.25 -32.63 0.80
N HIS A 9 5.15 -32.57 0.05
CA HIS A 9 5.18 -32.16 -1.37
C HIS A 9 3.99 -31.26 -1.74
N PRO A 10 4.16 -30.35 -2.72
CA PRO A 10 3.05 -29.57 -3.27
C PRO A 10 1.91 -30.44 -3.81
N PHE A 11 0.67 -29.99 -3.60
CA PHE A 11 -0.57 -30.71 -3.98
C PHE A 11 -0.58 -31.20 -5.43
N LEU A 12 -0.11 -30.37 -6.37
CA LEU A 12 0.01 -30.74 -7.78
C LEU A 12 0.85 -32.01 -7.99
N LEU A 13 2.01 -32.13 -7.31
CA LEU A 13 2.88 -33.28 -7.46
C LEU A 13 2.23 -34.55 -6.90
N LEU A 14 1.46 -34.41 -5.83
CA LEU A 14 0.68 -35.52 -5.27
C LEU A 14 -0.36 -36.02 -6.26
N VAL A 15 -1.17 -35.11 -6.82
CA VAL A 15 -2.20 -35.44 -7.82
C VAL A 15 -1.59 -36.11 -9.05
N LEU A 16 -0.47 -35.60 -9.56
CA LEU A 16 0.23 -36.18 -10.71
C LEU A 16 0.73 -37.60 -10.42
N LYS A 17 1.40 -37.80 -9.27
CA LYS A 17 1.93 -39.10 -8.87
C LYS A 17 0.82 -40.13 -8.65
N ASP A 18 -0.26 -39.72 -8.00
CA ASP A 18 -1.35 -40.63 -7.70
C ASP A 18 -2.11 -41.01 -8.98
N GLY A 19 -2.38 -40.04 -9.86
CA GLY A 19 -3.03 -40.30 -11.15
C GLY A 19 -2.17 -41.16 -12.11
N GLU A 20 -0.85 -41.05 -12.05
CA GLU A 20 0.07 -41.96 -12.76
C GLU A 20 0.02 -43.37 -12.16
N SER A 21 0.11 -43.49 -10.82
CA SER A 21 0.13 -44.79 -10.13
C SER A 21 -1.18 -45.58 -10.27
N GLU A 22 -2.31 -44.89 -10.39
CA GLU A 22 -3.63 -45.48 -10.59
C GLU A 22 -3.92 -45.80 -12.07
N GLY A 23 -3.02 -45.47 -12.99
CA GLY A 23 -3.25 -45.60 -14.43
C GLY A 23 -4.32 -44.64 -14.98
N TYR A 24 -4.71 -43.62 -14.20
CA TYR A 24 -5.71 -42.63 -14.61
C TYR A 24 -5.14 -41.67 -15.67
N PHE A 25 -3.85 -41.34 -15.55
CA PHE A 25 -3.07 -40.63 -16.56
C PHE A 25 -2.26 -41.64 -17.40
N SER A 26 -2.41 -41.57 -18.73
CA SER A 26 -1.62 -42.40 -19.64
C SER A 26 -0.17 -41.89 -19.72
N PRO A 27 0.81 -42.75 -20.08
CA PRO A 27 2.20 -42.33 -20.24
C PRO A 27 2.36 -41.14 -21.21
N GLU A 28 1.60 -41.12 -22.30
CA GLU A 28 1.64 -40.04 -23.29
C GLU A 28 1.14 -38.71 -22.69
N LEU A 29 0.11 -38.76 -21.84
CA LEU A 29 -0.39 -37.59 -21.14
C LEU A 29 0.64 -37.08 -20.13
N VAL A 30 1.30 -37.97 -19.39
CA VAL A 30 2.35 -37.62 -18.42
C VAL A 30 3.53 -36.94 -19.12
N ASP A 31 4.00 -37.48 -20.24
CA ASP A 31 5.11 -36.89 -21.01
C ASP A 31 4.73 -35.53 -21.60
N LYS A 32 3.48 -35.38 -22.08
CA LYS A 32 2.96 -34.09 -22.52
C LYS A 32 2.94 -33.06 -21.38
N ILE A 33 2.50 -33.45 -20.19
CA ILE A 33 2.48 -32.58 -19.01
C ILE A 33 3.90 -32.13 -18.65
N LYS A 34 4.88 -33.06 -18.63
CA LYS A 34 6.29 -32.75 -18.35
C LYS A 34 6.83 -31.73 -19.34
N GLN A 35 6.62 -31.94 -20.65
CA GLN A 35 7.06 -31.01 -21.68
C GLN A 35 6.46 -29.61 -21.48
N GLN A 36 5.15 -29.53 -21.21
CA GLN A 36 4.47 -28.26 -20.98
C GLN A 36 5.00 -27.52 -19.74
N LEU A 37 5.31 -28.24 -18.65
CA LEU A 37 5.92 -27.65 -17.46
C LEU A 37 7.33 -27.12 -17.73
N ILE A 38 8.14 -27.85 -18.50
CA ILE A 38 9.48 -27.41 -18.92
C ILE A 38 9.39 -26.14 -19.77
N ASP A 39 8.53 -26.13 -20.79
CA ASP A 39 8.38 -24.98 -21.70
C ASP A 39 7.93 -23.72 -20.94
N MET A 40 6.98 -23.86 -20.00
CA MET A 40 6.55 -22.75 -19.14
C MET A 40 7.69 -22.28 -18.23
N SER A 41 8.51 -23.18 -17.69
CA SER A 41 9.59 -22.84 -16.77
C SER A 41 10.71 -22.06 -17.47
N LEU A 42 11.08 -22.49 -18.68
CA LEU A 42 12.03 -21.78 -19.53
C LEU A 42 11.54 -20.38 -19.89
N ARG A 43 10.24 -20.26 -20.21
CA ARG A 43 9.63 -18.96 -20.50
C ARG A 43 9.63 -18.03 -19.29
N ILE A 44 9.26 -18.52 -18.10
CA ILE A 44 9.30 -17.71 -16.88
C ILE A 44 10.72 -17.26 -16.56
N ALA A 45 11.70 -18.15 -16.68
CA ALA A 45 13.11 -17.80 -16.50
C ALA A 45 13.59 -16.75 -17.51
N SER A 46 13.06 -16.77 -18.74
CA SER A 46 13.37 -15.79 -19.78
C SER A 46 12.71 -14.43 -19.55
N ASP A 47 11.43 -14.43 -19.21
CA ASP A 47 10.61 -13.22 -19.15
C ASP A 47 10.78 -12.46 -17.83
N ASN A 48 11.14 -13.15 -16.74
CA ASN A 48 11.10 -12.59 -15.38
C ASN A 48 12.42 -12.73 -14.60
N LEU A 49 13.39 -13.50 -15.11
CA LEU A 49 14.67 -13.76 -14.44
C LEU A 49 15.83 -13.54 -15.42
N SER A 50 17.07 -13.70 -14.95
CA SER A 50 18.26 -13.67 -15.81
C SER A 50 18.66 -15.10 -16.21
N ILE A 51 18.50 -15.45 -17.50
CA ILE A 51 18.73 -16.80 -18.04
C ILE A 51 20.22 -17.24 -17.97
N ILE A 52 21.13 -16.35 -17.60
CA ILE A 52 22.57 -16.61 -17.60
C ILE A 52 22.97 -17.64 -16.53
N TYR A 53 22.12 -17.90 -15.52
CA TYR A 53 22.44 -18.77 -14.38
C TYR A 53 21.46 -19.94 -14.24
N ALA A 54 22.00 -21.15 -14.05
CA ALA A 54 21.21 -22.37 -13.82
C ALA A 54 20.24 -22.26 -12.64
N ASP A 55 20.63 -21.51 -11.60
CA ASP A 55 19.78 -21.25 -10.43
C ASP A 55 18.50 -20.48 -10.78
N GLN A 56 18.52 -19.66 -11.83
CA GLN A 56 17.35 -18.91 -12.30
C GLN A 56 16.39 -19.81 -13.09
N ILE A 57 16.90 -20.83 -13.79
CA ILE A 57 16.06 -21.86 -14.41
C ILE A 57 15.36 -22.69 -13.33
N ASN A 58 16.10 -23.11 -12.29
CA ASN A 58 15.52 -23.81 -11.15
C ASN A 58 14.43 -22.95 -10.48
N LYS A 59 14.68 -21.65 -10.33
CA LYS A 59 13.67 -20.73 -9.79
C LYS A 59 12.44 -20.61 -10.68
N GLY A 60 12.62 -20.59 -12.01
CA GLY A 60 11.52 -20.68 -12.97
C GLY A 60 10.66 -21.92 -12.79
N CYS A 61 11.28 -23.09 -12.58
CA CYS A 61 10.57 -24.34 -12.28
C CYS A 61 9.76 -24.25 -10.97
N GLU A 62 10.35 -23.68 -9.91
CA GLU A 62 9.64 -23.50 -8.63
C GLU A 62 8.45 -22.54 -8.77
N ILE A 63 8.60 -21.45 -9.55
CA ILE A 63 7.50 -20.51 -9.82
C ILE A 63 6.38 -21.21 -10.60
N VAL A 64 6.71 -21.95 -11.66
CA VAL A 64 5.70 -22.68 -12.45
C VAL A 64 4.99 -23.71 -11.58
N LEU A 65 5.71 -24.43 -10.74
CA LEU A 65 5.13 -25.37 -9.79
C LEU A 65 4.15 -24.66 -8.85
N GLY A 66 4.56 -23.57 -8.21
CA GLY A 66 3.70 -22.86 -7.27
C GLY A 66 2.50 -22.18 -7.91
N ILE A 67 2.68 -21.48 -9.03
CA ILE A 67 1.57 -20.85 -9.77
C ILE A 67 0.57 -21.91 -10.25
N THR A 68 1.04 -23.02 -10.81
CA THR A 68 0.16 -24.11 -11.24
C THR A 68 -0.55 -24.76 -10.06
N ASN A 69 0.14 -24.93 -8.93
CA ASN A 69 -0.42 -25.47 -7.70
C ASN A 69 -1.53 -24.57 -7.14
N LEU A 70 -1.31 -23.26 -7.08
CA LEU A 70 -2.31 -22.26 -6.69
C LEU A 70 -3.54 -22.33 -7.59
N GLY A 71 -3.33 -22.38 -8.91
CA GLY A 71 -4.42 -22.45 -9.88
C GLY A 71 -5.23 -23.74 -9.75
N LEU A 72 -4.57 -24.89 -9.59
CA LEU A 72 -5.24 -26.17 -9.38
C LEU A 72 -6.06 -26.15 -8.08
N LEU A 73 -5.48 -25.69 -6.97
CA LEU A 73 -6.18 -25.57 -5.69
C LEU A 73 -7.43 -24.68 -5.79
N ALA A 74 -7.33 -23.56 -6.52
CA ALA A 74 -8.46 -22.65 -6.74
C ALA A 74 -9.58 -23.24 -7.63
N LEU A 75 -9.28 -24.23 -8.46
CA LEU A 75 -10.24 -24.87 -9.35
C LEU A 75 -10.91 -26.10 -8.75
N CYS A 76 -10.26 -26.77 -7.79
CA CYS A 76 -10.72 -28.06 -7.26
C CYS A 76 -11.14 -28.04 -5.78
N ASP A 77 -10.94 -26.94 -5.05
CA ASP A 77 -11.23 -26.84 -3.62
C ASP A 77 -10.57 -27.95 -2.79
N ASN A 78 -9.32 -28.30 -3.15
CA ASN A 78 -8.52 -29.36 -2.52
C ASN A 78 -9.07 -30.79 -2.70
N ASP A 79 -9.98 -30.99 -3.66
CA ASP A 79 -10.53 -32.30 -4.04
C ASP A 79 -9.62 -32.99 -5.07
N THR A 80 -9.02 -34.10 -4.67
CA THR A 80 -8.07 -34.86 -5.51
C THR A 80 -8.71 -35.43 -6.77
N ASP A 81 -9.96 -35.88 -6.72
CA ASP A 81 -10.64 -36.51 -7.88
C ASP A 81 -11.06 -35.45 -8.90
N LYS A 82 -11.51 -34.28 -8.42
CA LYS A 82 -11.71 -33.11 -9.28
C LYS A 82 -10.40 -32.65 -9.90
N ALA A 83 -9.32 -32.59 -9.12
CA ALA A 83 -8.01 -32.18 -9.61
C ALA A 83 -7.51 -33.10 -10.74
N LYS A 84 -7.62 -34.43 -10.57
CA LYS A 84 -7.30 -35.41 -11.62
C LYS A 84 -8.13 -35.18 -12.88
N THR A 85 -9.43 -34.97 -12.73
CA THR A 85 -10.37 -34.71 -13.84
C THR A 85 -10.00 -33.44 -14.60
N ILE A 86 -9.67 -32.35 -13.90
CA ILE A 86 -9.26 -31.07 -14.50
C ILE A 86 -7.97 -31.25 -15.29
N ILE A 87 -6.94 -31.88 -14.72
CA ILE A 87 -5.66 -32.12 -15.40
C ILE A 87 -5.87 -32.94 -16.68
N LYS A 88 -6.71 -33.98 -16.64
CA LYS A 88 -6.98 -34.85 -17.78
C LYS A 88 -7.77 -34.15 -18.89
N THR A 89 -8.76 -33.34 -18.53
CA THR A 89 -9.72 -32.76 -19.50
C THR A 89 -9.29 -31.39 -20.01
N GLN A 90 -8.77 -30.53 -19.14
CA GLN A 90 -8.38 -29.14 -19.45
C GLN A 90 -6.87 -28.97 -19.65
N GLY A 91 -6.06 -29.87 -19.06
CA GLY A 91 -4.61 -29.85 -19.18
C GLY A 91 -3.92 -29.00 -18.11
N ILE A 92 -2.61 -29.21 -17.95
CA ILE A 92 -1.80 -28.54 -16.93
C ILE A 92 -1.67 -27.02 -17.18
N VAL A 93 -1.63 -26.61 -18.45
CA VAL A 93 -1.56 -25.20 -18.85
C VAL A 93 -2.80 -24.42 -18.41
N TYR A 94 -3.97 -25.07 -18.38
CA TYR A 94 -5.19 -24.44 -17.87
C TYR A 94 -5.07 -24.12 -16.37
N CYS A 95 -4.51 -25.05 -15.59
CA CYS A 95 -4.24 -24.85 -14.17
C CYS A 95 -3.24 -23.71 -13.95
N PHE A 96 -2.16 -23.66 -14.74
CA PHE A 96 -1.20 -22.56 -14.70
C PHE A 96 -1.86 -21.21 -14.99
N ARG A 97 -2.70 -21.12 -16.04
CA ARG A 97 -3.42 -19.87 -16.38
C ARG A 97 -4.36 -19.42 -15.27
N ALA A 98 -5.04 -20.33 -14.60
CA ALA A 98 -5.88 -20.01 -13.46
C ALA A 98 -5.06 -19.42 -12.29
N GLY A 99 -3.89 -20.00 -12.01
CA GLY A 99 -2.97 -19.47 -11.00
C GLY A 99 -2.37 -18.11 -11.41
N TRP A 100 -2.03 -17.95 -12.68
CA TRP A 100 -1.54 -16.68 -13.21
C TRP A 100 -2.60 -15.58 -13.13
N ALA A 101 -3.87 -15.90 -13.38
CA ALA A 101 -4.98 -14.97 -13.21
C ALA A 101 -5.13 -14.51 -11.75
N LYS A 102 -4.93 -15.41 -10.77
CA LYS A 102 -4.87 -15.06 -9.35
C LYS A 102 -3.71 -14.10 -9.05
N TYR A 103 -2.51 -14.37 -9.57
CA TYR A 103 -1.38 -13.45 -9.44
C TYR A 103 -1.69 -12.08 -10.05
N ALA A 104 -2.22 -12.03 -11.28
CA ALA A 104 -2.57 -10.80 -11.97
C ALA A 104 -3.71 -10.01 -11.27
N GLN A 105 -4.58 -10.67 -10.51
CA GLN A 105 -5.62 -10.02 -9.71
C GLN A 105 -5.03 -9.03 -8.70
N LEU A 106 -3.85 -9.30 -8.14
CA LEU A 106 -3.20 -8.40 -7.19
C LEU A 106 -2.96 -7.01 -7.81
N LYS A 107 -2.54 -6.96 -9.08
CA LYS A 107 -2.36 -5.71 -9.83
C LYS A 107 -3.65 -4.90 -9.96
N THR A 108 -4.80 -5.56 -10.04
CA THR A 108 -6.11 -4.89 -10.13
C THR A 108 -6.57 -4.29 -8.80
N ILE A 109 -6.08 -4.83 -7.68
CA ILE A 109 -6.44 -4.36 -6.34
C ILE A 109 -5.61 -3.15 -5.96
N SER A 110 -4.28 -3.28 -6.04
CA SER A 110 -3.34 -2.19 -5.77
C SER A 110 -2.14 -2.33 -6.72
N PRO A 111 -2.06 -1.50 -7.78
CA PRO A 111 -0.94 -1.54 -8.72
C PRO A 111 0.41 -1.28 -8.05
N SER A 112 0.47 -0.30 -7.13
CA SER A 112 1.68 0.07 -6.40
C SER A 112 2.18 -1.07 -5.51
N TYR A 113 1.28 -1.67 -4.74
CA TYR A 113 1.61 -2.84 -3.91
C TYR A 113 2.07 -4.02 -4.77
N PHE A 114 1.39 -4.27 -5.90
CA PHE A 114 1.75 -5.36 -6.81
C PHE A 114 3.19 -5.23 -7.34
N ASP A 115 3.64 -4.02 -7.66
CA ASP A 115 4.99 -3.79 -8.18
C ASP A 115 6.08 -4.13 -7.14
N SER A 116 5.75 -4.14 -5.85
CA SER A 116 6.65 -4.60 -4.77
C SER A 116 6.70 -6.13 -4.62
N ILE A 117 5.75 -6.87 -5.19
CA ILE A 117 5.65 -8.32 -5.04
C ILE A 117 6.48 -9.00 -6.13
N ALA A 118 7.63 -9.56 -5.73
CA ALA A 118 8.38 -10.42 -6.63
C ALA A 118 7.59 -11.71 -6.92
N ILE A 119 7.52 -12.11 -8.20
CA ILE A 119 6.88 -13.37 -8.61
C ILE A 119 7.50 -14.61 -7.94
N THR A 120 8.76 -14.52 -7.53
CA THR A 120 9.47 -15.54 -6.74
C THR A 120 8.80 -15.84 -5.40
N THR A 121 7.92 -14.96 -4.91
CA THR A 121 7.05 -15.21 -3.74
C THR A 121 6.14 -16.43 -3.94
N TYR A 122 5.84 -16.80 -5.19
CA TYR A 122 5.06 -17.98 -5.55
C TYR A 122 5.94 -19.20 -5.87
N ALA A 123 7.26 -19.11 -5.73
CA ALA A 123 8.13 -20.26 -5.91
C ALA A 123 7.86 -21.32 -4.83
N LEU A 124 7.54 -22.55 -5.24
CA LEU A 124 7.48 -23.71 -4.36
C LEU A 124 8.57 -24.70 -4.76
N SER A 125 9.39 -25.12 -3.79
CA SER A 125 10.30 -26.23 -4.01
C SER A 125 9.54 -27.56 -4.01
N VAL A 126 10.17 -28.62 -4.54
CA VAL A 126 9.56 -29.97 -4.61
C VAL A 126 9.18 -30.51 -3.22
N ASN A 127 9.88 -30.08 -2.17
CA ASN A 127 9.65 -30.53 -0.80
C ASN A 127 8.91 -29.48 0.06
N ASP A 128 8.41 -28.40 -0.56
CA ASP A 128 7.71 -27.33 0.14
C ASP A 128 6.26 -27.74 0.44
N THR A 129 5.85 -27.51 1.69
CA THR A 129 4.48 -27.76 2.18
C THR A 129 3.72 -26.48 2.49
N ALA A 130 4.31 -25.32 2.18
CA ALA A 130 3.67 -24.03 2.39
C ALA A 130 2.32 -23.98 1.68
N ASP A 131 1.31 -23.52 2.40
CA ASP A 131 -0.01 -23.27 1.83
C ASP A 131 0.04 -22.02 0.95
N ILE A 132 0.24 -22.25 -0.34
CA ILE A 132 0.30 -21.18 -1.35
C ILE A 132 -1.03 -20.43 -1.48
N SER A 133 -2.15 -21.08 -1.18
CA SER A 133 -3.47 -20.43 -1.18
C SER A 133 -3.59 -19.47 0.00
N ALA A 134 -3.14 -19.87 1.19
CA ALA A 134 -3.08 -18.99 2.35
C ALA A 134 -2.10 -17.82 2.12
N ARG A 135 -0.94 -18.09 1.53
CA ARG A 135 0.02 -17.03 1.14
C ARG A 135 -0.62 -16.03 0.18
N HIS A 136 -1.30 -16.52 -0.86
CA HIS A 136 -2.01 -15.65 -1.81
C HIS A 136 -3.13 -14.84 -1.13
N ALA A 137 -3.91 -15.45 -0.24
CA ALA A 137 -4.96 -14.75 0.51
C ALA A 137 -4.39 -13.62 1.38
N ASN A 138 -3.22 -13.81 1.98
CA ASN A 138 -2.53 -12.75 2.72
C ASN A 138 -2.10 -11.60 1.81
N LEU A 139 -1.52 -11.89 0.64
CA LEU A 139 -1.16 -10.84 -0.34
C LEU A 139 -2.39 -10.05 -0.81
N ILE A 140 -3.53 -10.72 -1.02
CA ILE A 140 -4.80 -10.04 -1.36
C ILE A 140 -5.23 -9.11 -0.22
N LYS A 141 -5.15 -9.58 1.04
CA LYS A 141 -5.51 -8.78 2.22
C LYS A 141 -4.64 -7.54 2.34
N GLU A 142 -3.32 -7.67 2.20
CA GLU A 142 -2.40 -6.53 2.25
C GLU A 142 -2.62 -5.58 1.06
N GLY A 143 -2.87 -6.10 -0.14
CA GLY A 143 -3.23 -5.27 -1.29
C GLY A 143 -4.49 -4.44 -1.06
N TYR A 144 -5.51 -5.00 -0.40
CA TYR A 144 -6.71 -4.22 -0.04
C TYR A 144 -6.44 -3.16 1.02
N LYS A 145 -5.55 -3.42 1.99
CA LYS A 145 -5.14 -2.40 2.96
C LYS A 145 -4.41 -1.26 2.27
N SER A 146 -3.46 -1.58 1.40
CA SER A 146 -2.72 -0.60 0.59
C SER A 146 -3.67 0.30 -0.22
N ALA A 147 -4.62 -0.30 -0.94
CA ALA A 147 -5.61 0.45 -1.71
C ALA A 147 -6.48 1.35 -0.81
N LYS A 148 -6.86 0.85 0.36
CA LYS A 148 -7.66 1.58 1.35
C LYS A 148 -6.88 2.73 1.99
N LEU A 149 -5.58 2.56 2.24
CA LEU A 149 -4.69 3.62 2.71
C LEU A 149 -4.72 4.79 1.72
N LEU A 150 -4.49 4.50 0.44
CA LEU A 150 -4.47 5.53 -0.61
C LEU A 150 -5.83 6.25 -0.75
N ASP A 151 -6.94 5.52 -0.64
CA ASP A 151 -8.28 6.12 -0.67
C ASP A 151 -8.52 7.02 0.55
N VAL A 152 -8.21 6.55 1.75
CA VAL A 152 -8.33 7.35 2.99
C VAL A 152 -7.43 8.57 2.94
N TYR A 153 -6.19 8.40 2.48
CA TYR A 153 -5.24 9.48 2.27
C TYR A 153 -5.83 10.58 1.38
N LYS A 154 -6.31 10.22 0.18
CA LYS A 154 -6.94 11.17 -0.76
C LYS A 154 -8.15 11.88 -0.15
N ASN A 155 -9.00 11.13 0.56
CA ASN A 155 -10.21 11.69 1.18
C ASN A 155 -9.89 12.70 2.29
N ILE A 156 -8.90 12.42 3.15
CA ILE A 156 -8.46 13.34 4.20
C ILE A 156 -7.73 14.54 3.60
N ALA A 157 -6.82 14.29 2.65
CA ALA A 157 -6.04 15.34 2.01
C ALA A 157 -6.92 16.34 1.24
N ALA A 158 -8.03 15.90 0.62
CA ALA A 158 -8.98 16.78 -0.03
C ALA A 158 -9.58 17.86 0.90
N THR A 159 -9.53 17.65 2.22
CA THR A 159 -10.03 18.62 3.22
C THR A 159 -8.89 19.34 3.94
N TYR A 160 -7.82 18.64 4.29
CA TYR A 160 -6.82 19.12 5.26
C TYR A 160 -5.42 19.36 4.66
N CYS A 161 -5.19 19.01 3.39
CA CYS A 161 -3.92 19.28 2.73
C CYS A 161 -3.79 20.78 2.43
N ALA A 162 -2.69 21.37 2.86
CA ALA A 162 -2.36 22.77 2.62
C ALA A 162 -1.60 22.98 1.31
N SER A 163 -0.94 21.93 0.83
CA SER A 163 0.03 21.95 -0.25
C SER A 163 -0.45 21.12 -1.45
N SER A 164 0.40 20.95 -2.46
CA SER A 164 0.14 20.03 -3.56
C SER A 164 0.07 18.59 -3.05
N LEU A 165 -1.01 17.89 -3.38
CA LEU A 165 -1.18 16.48 -3.00
C LEU A 165 -0.04 15.63 -3.56
N LEU A 166 0.74 15.03 -2.66
CA LEU A 166 1.77 14.07 -3.03
C LEU A 166 1.11 12.70 -3.23
N ILE A 167 1.17 12.16 -4.44
CA ILE A 167 0.71 10.79 -4.71
C ILE A 167 1.95 9.91 -4.78
N ASP A 168 2.26 9.26 -3.67
CA ASP A 168 3.32 8.26 -3.59
C ASP A 168 2.76 6.83 -3.59
N ASN A 169 3.62 5.90 -3.96
CA ASN A 169 3.40 4.47 -3.82
C ASN A 169 4.01 3.92 -2.51
N ASP A 170 4.87 4.71 -1.85
CA ASP A 170 5.44 4.37 -0.55
C ASP A 170 4.41 4.55 0.57
N GLU A 171 4.04 3.44 1.21
CA GLU A 171 3.06 3.43 2.30
C GLU A 171 3.53 4.21 3.53
N ASP A 172 4.84 4.23 3.80
CA ASP A 172 5.40 4.95 4.94
C ASP A 172 5.27 6.47 4.73
N VAL A 173 5.48 6.94 3.50
CA VAL A 173 5.25 8.35 3.11
C VAL A 173 3.77 8.71 3.24
N LEU A 174 2.88 7.86 2.74
CA LEU A 174 1.43 8.10 2.84
C LEU A 174 0.94 8.13 4.29
N LEU A 175 1.45 7.23 5.16
CA LEU A 175 1.12 7.20 6.58
C LEU A 175 1.63 8.44 7.30
N PHE A 176 2.86 8.85 7.02
CA PHE A 176 3.47 10.05 7.58
C PHE A 176 2.65 11.30 7.25
N GLU A 177 2.36 11.52 5.97
CA GLU A 177 1.56 12.67 5.51
C GLU A 177 0.13 12.64 6.07
N LEU A 178 -0.49 11.46 6.09
CA LEU A 178 -1.82 11.28 6.68
C LEU A 178 -1.84 11.66 8.17
N GLN A 179 -0.82 11.26 8.94
CA GLN A 179 -0.70 11.65 10.34
C GLN A 179 -0.52 13.16 10.48
N ARG A 180 0.26 13.81 9.61
CA ARG A 180 0.43 15.28 9.60
C ARG A 180 -0.89 16.01 9.35
N TYR A 181 -1.70 15.55 8.40
CA TYR A 181 -3.03 16.12 8.15
C TYR A 181 -3.96 15.99 9.35
N LEU A 182 -3.97 14.83 10.00
CA LEU A 182 -4.77 14.59 11.20
C LEU A 182 -4.29 15.45 12.38
N ASN A 183 -2.98 15.59 12.55
CA ASN A 183 -2.38 16.45 13.58
C ASN A 183 -2.77 17.92 13.37
N SER A 184 -2.70 18.41 12.13
CA SER A 184 -3.14 19.78 11.80
C SER A 184 -4.63 19.99 12.05
N ALA A 185 -5.46 19.03 11.67
CA ALA A 185 -6.90 19.09 11.96
C ALA A 185 -7.17 19.14 13.48
N LEU A 186 -6.45 18.33 14.26
CA LEU A 186 -6.56 18.34 15.72
C LEU A 186 -6.10 19.69 16.31
N ALA A 187 -4.97 20.22 15.85
CA ALA A 187 -4.41 21.46 16.33
C ALA A 187 -5.33 22.67 16.06
N LEU A 188 -5.97 22.71 14.89
CA LEU A 188 -6.98 23.74 14.56
C LEU A 188 -8.21 23.63 15.47
N LEU A 189 -8.65 22.41 15.82
CA LEU A 189 -9.74 22.22 16.78
C LEU A 189 -9.36 22.63 18.20
N LEU A 190 -8.08 22.54 18.60
CA LEU A 190 -7.63 23.00 19.92
C LEU A 190 -7.78 24.52 20.11
N ILE A 191 -7.76 25.29 19.02
CA ILE A 191 -8.03 26.73 19.04
C ILE A 191 -9.43 27.08 18.56
N ASP A 192 -10.35 26.10 18.54
CA ASP A 192 -11.75 26.25 18.14
C ASP A 192 -11.92 26.86 16.74
N SER A 193 -10.95 26.61 15.84
CA SER A 193 -11.00 27.09 14.47
C SER A 193 -11.96 26.25 13.62
N ASP A 194 -12.72 26.92 12.77
CA ASP A 194 -13.56 26.32 11.73
C ASP A 194 -12.77 26.03 10.44
N LYS A 195 -11.56 26.58 10.32
CA LYS A 195 -10.67 26.39 9.17
C LYS A 195 -10.11 24.98 9.14
N LYS A 196 -9.71 24.55 7.95
CA LYS A 196 -9.16 23.21 7.68
C LYS A 196 -7.66 23.22 7.41
N VAL A 197 -7.09 24.40 7.18
CA VAL A 197 -5.69 24.63 6.87
C VAL A 197 -5.19 25.82 7.70
N PHE A 198 -3.93 25.76 8.14
CA PHE A 198 -3.31 26.84 8.90
C PHE A 198 -3.12 28.10 8.07
N THR A 199 -3.26 29.24 8.73
CA THR A 199 -2.68 30.52 8.33
C THR A 199 -1.66 30.92 9.39
N SER A 200 -0.82 31.92 9.11
CA SER A 200 0.18 32.39 10.07
C SER A 200 -0.45 32.86 11.38
N SER A 201 -1.59 33.55 11.31
CA SER A 201 -2.36 33.97 12.47
C SER A 201 -2.92 32.80 13.29
N LEU A 202 -3.43 31.75 12.63
CA LEU A 202 -3.92 30.55 13.31
C LEU A 202 -2.77 29.76 13.95
N TYR A 203 -1.63 29.68 13.28
CA TYR A 203 -0.44 29.01 13.83
C TYR A 203 0.11 29.75 15.06
N GLN A 204 0.18 31.09 15.01
CA GLN A 204 0.56 31.90 16.18
C GLN A 204 -0.43 31.77 17.34
N ALA A 205 -1.74 31.72 17.04
CA ALA A 205 -2.76 31.50 18.06
C ALA A 205 -2.62 30.10 18.70
N PHE A 206 -2.36 29.08 17.89
CA PHE A 206 -2.08 27.73 18.36
C PHE A 206 -0.83 27.66 19.24
N ASN A 207 0.29 28.23 18.81
CA ASN A 207 1.52 28.30 19.62
C ASN A 207 1.31 29.07 20.93
N SER A 208 0.59 30.18 20.89
CA SER A 208 0.25 30.93 22.10
C SER A 208 -0.61 30.09 23.06
N TYR A 209 -1.58 29.36 22.54
CA TYR A 209 -2.45 28.48 23.32
C TYR A 209 -1.66 27.37 24.02
N ILE A 210 -0.81 26.63 23.29
CA ILE A 210 -0.06 25.51 23.87
C ILE A 210 1.02 25.95 24.87
N LEU A 211 1.60 27.15 24.71
CA LEU A 211 2.62 27.68 25.63
C LEU A 211 2.04 28.34 26.88
N SER A 212 0.84 28.93 26.78
CA SER A 212 0.21 29.64 27.91
C SER A 212 -0.73 28.76 28.74
N THR A 213 -1.16 27.62 28.20
CA THR A 213 -2.13 26.73 28.86
C THR A 213 -1.44 25.62 29.63
N LYS A 214 -1.97 25.26 30.80
CA LYS A 214 -1.47 24.13 31.59
C LYS A 214 -1.65 22.82 30.82
N LYS A 215 -0.64 21.94 30.86
CA LYS A 215 -0.63 20.68 30.10
C LYS A 215 -1.87 19.82 30.33
N GLU A 216 -2.39 19.77 31.57
CA GLU A 216 -3.54 18.94 31.91
C GLU A 216 -4.79 19.39 31.14
N LEU A 217 -4.97 20.71 30.98
CA LEU A 217 -6.08 21.29 30.24
C LEU A 217 -5.91 21.08 28.72
N ILE A 218 -4.68 21.13 28.22
CA ILE A 218 -4.39 20.83 26.81
C ILE A 218 -4.73 19.37 26.52
N LEU A 219 -4.29 18.43 27.37
CA LEU A 219 -4.58 17.00 27.22
C LEU A 219 -6.07 16.70 27.29
N GLU A 220 -6.82 17.37 28.18
CA GLU A 220 -8.28 17.27 28.24
C GLU A 220 -8.92 17.78 26.94
N LYS A 221 -8.49 18.96 26.46
CA LYS A 221 -9.01 19.52 25.20
C LYS A 221 -8.67 18.63 24.00
N ILE A 222 -7.49 18.02 23.97
CA ILE A 222 -7.10 17.02 22.94
C ILE A 222 -8.13 15.89 22.89
N GLN A 223 -8.52 15.30 24.03
CA GLN A 223 -9.51 14.23 24.03
C GLN A 223 -10.85 14.70 23.45
N SER A 224 -11.31 15.89 23.83
CA SER A 224 -12.55 16.47 23.29
C SER A 224 -12.46 16.74 21.77
N SER A 225 -11.31 17.22 21.29
CA SER A 225 -11.07 17.49 19.88
C SER A 225 -10.94 16.21 19.06
N ILE A 226 -10.38 15.13 19.61
CA ILE A 226 -10.36 13.79 18.97
C ILE A 226 -11.80 13.30 18.79
N VAL A 227 -12.66 13.44 19.79
CA VAL A 227 -14.08 13.05 19.66
C VAL A 227 -14.77 13.85 18.56
N THR A 228 -14.54 15.17 18.52
CA THR A 228 -15.08 16.04 17.47
C THR A 228 -14.57 15.65 16.08
N LEU A 229 -13.26 15.50 15.91
CA LEU A 229 -12.63 15.14 14.64
C LEU A 229 -13.15 13.79 14.14
N THR A 230 -13.13 12.76 14.99
CA THR A 230 -13.59 11.42 14.61
C THR A 230 -15.10 11.35 14.36
N GLY A 231 -15.89 12.26 14.94
CA GLY A 231 -17.31 12.42 14.64
C GLY A 231 -17.58 13.02 13.26
N GLN A 232 -16.63 13.76 12.68
CA GLN A 232 -16.74 14.34 11.33
C GLN A 232 -16.32 13.36 10.23
N LEU A 233 -15.64 12.26 10.57
CA LEU A 233 -15.18 11.26 9.60
C LEU A 233 -16.29 10.29 9.21
N SER A 234 -16.21 9.77 7.99
CA SER A 234 -17.06 8.66 7.57
C SER A 234 -16.79 7.41 8.44
N ILE A 235 -17.81 6.55 8.60
CA ILE A 235 -17.67 5.31 9.40
C ILE A 235 -16.51 4.44 8.87
N LEU A 236 -16.36 4.36 7.55
CA LEU A 236 -15.32 3.55 6.91
C LEU A 236 -13.92 4.12 7.15
N THR A 237 -13.76 5.44 7.01
CA THR A 237 -12.50 6.15 7.26
C THR A 237 -12.10 6.03 8.73
N LYS A 238 -13.04 6.30 9.65
CA LYS A 238 -12.79 6.19 11.09
C LYS A 238 -12.34 4.79 11.49
N SER A 239 -13.06 3.77 11.04
CA SER A 239 -12.74 2.37 11.38
C SER A 239 -11.36 1.97 10.89
N TYR A 240 -10.95 2.46 9.71
CA TYR A 240 -9.63 2.20 9.18
C TYR A 240 -8.53 2.91 9.96
N LEU A 241 -8.65 4.23 10.18
CA LEU A 241 -7.66 5.00 10.94
C LEU A 241 -7.49 4.47 12.37
N GLN A 242 -8.54 3.90 12.94
CA GLN A 242 -8.47 3.21 14.24
C GLN A 242 -7.74 1.87 14.17
N GLU A 243 -7.90 1.09 13.08
CA GLU A 243 -7.19 -0.16 12.85
C GLU A 243 -5.67 0.06 12.71
N ILE A 244 -5.27 1.16 12.08
CA ILE A 244 -3.84 1.54 11.89
C ILE A 244 -3.29 2.50 12.96
N ASP A 245 -4.03 2.70 14.06
CA ASP A 245 -3.63 3.50 15.25
C ASP A 245 -3.28 4.98 15.01
N LEU A 246 -3.72 5.60 13.90
CA LEU A 246 -3.47 7.03 13.64
C LEU A 246 -4.38 7.97 14.45
N LEU A 247 -5.47 7.44 15.04
CA LEU A 247 -6.36 8.21 15.92
C LEU A 247 -5.87 8.27 17.37
N GLY A 248 -4.74 7.63 17.68
CA GLY A 248 -4.12 7.66 19.00
C GLY A 248 -3.46 9.00 19.31
N PHE A 249 -2.96 9.71 18.29
CA PHE A 249 -2.20 10.97 18.42
C PHE A 249 -1.06 10.87 19.45
N SER A 250 -0.35 9.73 19.45
CA SER A 250 0.67 9.38 20.45
C SER A 250 1.82 10.38 20.44
N GLU A 251 2.33 10.74 19.27
CA GLU A 251 3.41 11.71 19.09
C GLU A 251 2.99 13.12 19.55
N PHE A 252 1.84 13.60 19.10
CA PHE A 252 1.28 14.89 19.54
C PHE A 252 1.17 14.96 21.07
N LYS A 253 0.61 13.92 21.70
CA LYS A 253 0.49 13.83 23.17
C LYS A 253 1.87 13.74 23.83
N SER A 254 2.84 13.08 23.22
CA SER A 254 4.21 12.98 23.73
C SER A 254 4.88 14.34 23.80
N ILE A 255 4.78 15.14 22.73
CA ILE A 255 5.34 16.51 22.67
C ILE A 255 4.76 17.38 23.80
N ILE A 256 3.43 17.35 23.98
CA ILE A 256 2.76 18.10 25.06
C ILE A 256 3.20 17.62 26.45
N ASN A 257 3.43 16.31 26.64
CA ASN A 257 3.88 15.76 27.92
C ASN A 257 5.33 16.12 28.25
N GLN A 258 6.21 16.19 27.25
CA GLN A 258 7.63 16.49 27.45
C GLN A 258 7.85 17.95 27.87
N GLN A 259 7.02 18.89 27.39
CA GLN A 259 7.09 20.33 27.69
C GLN A 259 8.43 21.02 27.35
N VAL A 260 9.34 20.35 26.64
CA VAL A 260 10.63 20.89 26.17
C VAL A 260 10.47 21.24 24.70
N ASP A 261 10.86 22.46 24.33
CA ASP A 261 10.90 22.95 22.94
C ASP A 261 9.63 22.63 22.12
N VAL A 262 8.47 22.71 22.79
CA VAL A 262 7.16 22.30 22.24
C VAL A 262 6.88 22.98 20.90
N ALA A 263 7.19 24.28 20.78
CA ALA A 263 6.96 25.04 19.55
C ALA A 263 7.81 24.55 18.37
N ILE A 264 8.99 23.97 18.63
CA ILE A 264 9.88 23.43 17.61
C ILE A 264 9.37 22.05 17.17
N HIS A 265 9.19 21.14 18.12
CA HIS A 265 8.78 19.76 17.82
C HIS A 265 7.36 19.67 17.25
N ILE A 266 6.45 20.55 17.67
CA ILE A 266 5.08 20.53 17.13
C ILE A 266 5.05 20.94 15.67
N GLN A 267 5.97 21.81 15.21
CA GLN A 267 6.04 22.23 13.81
C GLN A 267 6.31 21.06 12.88
N GLU A 268 7.17 20.12 13.29
CA GLU A 268 7.60 18.96 12.48
C GLU A 268 6.46 17.99 12.18
N ILE A 269 5.47 17.91 13.07
CA ILE A 269 4.38 16.93 12.98
C ILE A 269 3.10 17.51 12.37
N LEU A 270 3.11 18.80 12.00
CA LEU A 270 1.98 19.50 11.40
C LEU A 270 2.18 19.68 9.90
N GLU A 271 1.09 19.63 9.15
CA GLU A 271 1.04 20.18 7.80
C GLU A 271 0.82 21.69 7.86
N LEU A 272 1.87 22.45 7.52
CA LEU A 272 1.87 23.90 7.43
C LEU A 272 2.03 24.32 5.97
N PRO A 273 1.23 25.28 5.46
CA PRO A 273 1.46 25.82 4.12
C PRO A 273 2.85 26.45 3.99
N ILE A 274 3.41 26.40 2.78
CA ILE A 274 4.72 27.01 2.45
C ILE A 274 4.77 28.49 2.87
N THR A 275 3.67 29.23 2.72
CA THR A 275 3.61 30.64 3.15
C THR A 275 3.86 30.80 4.65
N VAL A 276 3.32 29.91 5.48
CA VAL A 276 3.53 29.91 6.93
C VAL A 276 4.96 29.51 7.27
N LEU A 277 5.52 28.51 6.57
CA LEU A 277 6.90 28.08 6.77
C LEU A 277 7.90 29.19 6.40
N ASN A 278 7.70 29.87 5.27
CA ASN A 278 8.57 30.96 4.83
C ASN A 278 8.56 32.13 5.82
N GLU A 279 7.39 32.48 6.37
CA GLU A 279 7.26 33.50 7.40
C GLU A 279 7.93 33.10 8.73
N LEU A 280 7.95 31.81 9.07
CA LEU A 280 8.61 31.32 10.29
C LEU A 280 10.13 31.31 10.20
N HIS A 281 10.67 31.15 8.99
CA HIS A 281 12.11 31.04 8.74
C HIS A 281 12.75 32.33 8.23
N ASP A 282 12.00 33.44 8.19
CA ASP A 282 12.41 34.71 7.57
C ASP A 282 12.89 34.52 6.11
N ASP A 283 12.40 33.47 5.43
CA ASP A 283 12.82 33.05 4.09
C ASP A 283 11.89 33.61 3.01
N PHE A 284 11.67 34.93 3.10
CA PHE A 284 10.92 35.69 2.10
C PHE A 284 11.86 36.03 0.94
N GLU A 285 12.22 35.04 0.10
CA GLU A 285 12.71 35.36 -1.24
C GLU A 285 11.56 36.03 -1.99
N GLY A 286 11.70 37.35 -2.19
CA GLY A 286 10.68 38.25 -2.71
C GLY A 286 9.84 37.65 -3.83
N GLY A 287 8.58 37.34 -3.49
CA GLY A 287 7.53 37.35 -4.49
C GLY A 287 7.53 38.74 -5.11
N TYR A 288 7.62 38.81 -6.44
CA TYR A 288 7.46 40.04 -7.20
C TYR A 288 6.25 40.78 -6.67
N ASP A 289 6.51 41.87 -5.95
CA ASP A 289 5.49 42.82 -5.60
C ASP A 289 5.12 43.52 -6.90
N PHE A 290 4.01 43.12 -7.51
CA PHE A 290 3.36 43.95 -8.51
C PHE A 290 2.80 45.17 -7.78
N HIS A 291 3.70 46.03 -7.31
CA HIS A 291 3.38 47.37 -6.87
C HIS A 291 2.86 48.13 -8.10
N ALA A 292 1.83 48.93 -7.85
CA ALA A 292 1.12 49.75 -8.84
C ALA A 292 1.98 50.83 -9.54
N ASP A 293 3.31 50.80 -9.36
CA ASP A 293 4.28 51.71 -9.97
C ASP A 293 4.95 51.09 -11.22
N ASP A 294 4.71 49.81 -11.53
CA ASP A 294 5.30 49.12 -12.69
C ASP A 294 4.64 49.46 -14.04
N GLU A 295 3.57 50.29 -14.10
CA GLU A 295 3.01 50.74 -15.38
C GLU A 295 4.00 51.58 -16.20
N ASP A 296 4.94 52.27 -15.54
CA ASP A 296 5.95 53.10 -16.20
C ASP A 296 7.09 52.27 -16.83
N ASP A 297 7.38 51.08 -16.30
CA ASP A 297 8.47 50.21 -16.81
C ASP A 297 8.05 49.30 -17.97
N ILE A 298 6.74 49.06 -18.16
CA ILE A 298 6.23 48.32 -19.34
C ILE A 298 6.10 49.20 -20.59
N ALA A 299 6.31 50.52 -20.47
CA ALA A 299 6.25 51.45 -21.59
C ALA A 299 7.33 51.18 -22.65
N TYR A 300 8.47 50.60 -22.25
CA TYR A 300 9.58 50.25 -23.15
C TYR A 300 9.38 48.93 -23.92
N LEU A 301 8.36 48.15 -23.58
CA LEU A 301 8.08 46.84 -24.18
C LEU A 301 6.88 46.85 -25.12
N ARG A 302 6.18 47.99 -25.27
CA ARG A 302 5.16 48.15 -26.30
C ARG A 302 5.85 48.50 -27.62
N PRO A 303 5.62 47.75 -28.71
CA PRO A 303 6.11 48.15 -30.02
C PRO A 303 5.47 49.48 -30.40
N ASP A 304 6.27 50.42 -30.92
CA ASP A 304 5.79 51.71 -31.42
C ASP A 304 4.61 51.48 -32.38
N GLU A 305 3.45 52.04 -32.05
CA GLU A 305 2.27 51.97 -32.90
C GLU A 305 2.57 52.59 -34.27
N GLN A 306 2.36 51.79 -35.33
CA GLN A 306 2.32 52.23 -36.73
C GLN A 306 0.96 52.80 -37.09
#